data_AF-L1J5Q5-F1
#
_entry.id   AF-L1J5Q5-F1
#
_cell.length_a   1.000
_cell.length_b   1.000
_cell.length_c   1.000
_cell.angle_alpha   90.00
_cell.angle_beta   90.00
_cell.angle_gamma   90.00
#
_symmetry.space_group_name_H-M   'P 1'
#
loop_
_entity.id
_entity.type
_entity.pdbx_description
1 polymer ?
#
loop_
_entity_poly.entity_id
_entity_poly.type
_entity_poly.pdbx_seq_one_letter_code
_entity_poly.pdbx_strand_id
1 'polypeptide(L)'
;MGQSRRRSTERLSPGLVRVEMRGIGIRYTAMAWKLQMFWWAVAGILEAFESRRVHAFFYLWYGTPEVDGQWQHWNHEVLPHWDASKRTRFPSMIRFNPPEDVHSPFYPMRGCYSSRNRSVITQQLQELKENGIGVVVLSWSGRPDLPGTHDTQGIRTDDLIELVLDVAQNVDMKVSLHLEPYENRTAFSVREDLVYLAEKFSTHPAMFRMPSTDLPLYYVYDSYRVPVSEWIQVLRPNRPQTIRGTSADGCVVGLWLDSHHGHELVDSGFDGAYTYFASDGFTFGSSVANWRSMSKFSLERNFLFIPSVGPGYDDSKIRPWNRENQKPRRDGAYYDKMWQSAVAGQPEFVSITSYNEWGEGTQIEPAVPKAVDLEHALDETTRAQLGLESSYESYEPHDPFFYLNRTAYWSAFFVEQDYAPFHHVKHEKPTHPHLQEL
;
A
#
# COMPACT_ATOMS: atom_id res chain seq x y z
N MET A 1 -84.09 45.11 -1.68
CA MET A 1 -83.14 45.98 -0.96
C MET A 1 -81.83 45.22 -0.90
N GLY A 2 -80.69 45.61 -1.45
CA GLY A 2 -80.26 46.80 -2.17
C GLY A 2 -78.73 46.81 -2.07
N GLN A 3 -78.03 46.76 -3.22
CA GLN A 3 -76.65 47.26 -3.48
C GLN A 3 -75.50 46.63 -2.66
N SER A 4 -74.24 46.50 -3.12
CA SER A 4 -73.53 46.79 -4.37
C SER A 4 -72.12 46.15 -4.29
N ARG A 5 -71.66 45.60 -5.42
CA ARG A 5 -70.29 45.36 -5.95
C ARG A 5 -69.15 46.18 -5.27
N ARG A 6 -67.88 45.74 -5.15
CA ARG A 6 -66.94 45.23 -6.19
C ARG A 6 -65.74 44.46 -5.61
N ARG A 7 -65.12 43.67 -6.51
CA ARG A 7 -63.92 42.83 -6.43
C ARG A 7 -62.59 43.60 -6.24
N SER A 8 -61.60 42.92 -5.64
CA SER A 8 -60.32 42.62 -6.30
C SER A 8 -59.66 41.37 -5.68
N THR A 9 -59.10 40.55 -6.56
CA THR A 9 -58.26 39.34 -6.41
C THR A 9 -56.95 39.66 -5.63
N GLU A 10 -56.24 38.75 -4.94
CA GLU A 10 -55.59 37.52 -5.42
C GLU A 10 -55.22 36.50 -4.29
N ARG A 11 -55.46 35.21 -4.62
CA ARG A 11 -54.72 33.94 -4.38
C ARG A 11 -53.87 33.80 -3.11
N LEU A 12 -54.24 32.96 -2.13
CA LEU A 12 -54.27 31.47 -2.04
C LEU A 12 -52.95 30.82 -1.59
N SER A 13 -52.92 30.40 -0.32
CA SER A 13 -52.17 29.24 0.19
C SER A 13 -52.87 28.70 1.46
N PRO A 14 -53.23 27.40 1.55
CA PRO A 14 -53.66 26.79 2.81
C PRO A 14 -52.54 25.92 3.41
N GLY A 15 -52.34 26.11 4.71
CA GLY A 15 -51.31 25.48 5.52
C GLY A 15 -51.49 23.98 5.77
N LEU A 16 -50.34 23.33 5.99
CA LEU A 16 -50.22 21.92 6.35
C LEU A 16 -50.30 21.78 7.88
N VAL A 17 -51.16 20.87 8.32
CA VAL A 17 -51.34 20.45 9.71
C VAL A 17 -50.08 19.72 10.20
N ARG A 18 -49.56 20.13 11.36
CA ARG A 18 -48.39 19.54 12.03
C ARG A 18 -48.83 18.32 12.83
N VAL A 19 -48.38 17.12 12.44
CA VAL A 19 -48.52 15.89 13.23
C VAL A 19 -47.17 15.57 13.86
N GLU A 20 -47.07 15.66 15.18
CA GLU A 20 -45.94 15.15 15.96
C GLU A 20 -45.99 13.63 16.01
N MET A 21 -44.98 12.94 15.47
CA MET A 21 -44.74 11.53 15.75
C MET A 21 -43.78 11.41 16.93
N ARG A 22 -44.30 10.93 18.06
CA ARG A 22 -43.49 10.46 19.20
C ARG A 22 -42.79 9.16 18.82
N GLY A 23 -41.50 9.09 19.16
CA GLY A 23 -40.61 7.99 18.80
C GLY A 23 -41.04 6.62 19.35
N ILE A 24 -40.96 5.62 18.47
CA ILE A 24 -40.89 4.21 18.83
C ILE A 24 -39.42 3.81 18.62
N GLY A 25 -38.69 3.64 19.72
CA GLY A 25 -37.32 3.13 19.69
C GLY A 25 -37.32 1.67 19.27
N ILE A 26 -36.91 1.39 18.04
CA ILE A 26 -36.59 0.03 17.60
C ILE A 26 -35.21 -0.31 18.16
N ARG A 27 -35.18 -1.21 19.15
CA ARG A 27 -33.94 -1.82 19.64
C ARG A 27 -33.42 -2.76 18.55
N TYR A 28 -32.39 -2.34 17.84
CA TYR A 28 -31.62 -3.22 16.96
C TYR A 28 -30.91 -4.29 17.81
N THR A 29 -31.48 -5.49 17.86
CA THR A 29 -30.83 -6.64 18.49
C THR A 29 -29.76 -7.22 17.56
N ALA A 30 -28.61 -7.62 18.10
CA ALA A 30 -27.41 -8.10 17.39
C ALA A 30 -27.64 -9.20 16.32
N MET A 31 -28.80 -9.84 16.31
CA MET A 31 -29.20 -10.85 15.34
C MET A 31 -29.61 -10.27 13.98
N ALA A 32 -30.18 -9.05 13.94
CA ALA A 32 -30.50 -8.36 12.69
C ALA A 32 -29.24 -7.86 11.98
N TRP A 33 -28.21 -7.48 12.75
CA TRP A 33 -26.88 -7.14 12.24
C TRP A 33 -26.21 -8.34 11.56
N LYS A 34 -26.27 -9.53 12.17
CA LYS A 34 -25.68 -10.75 11.58
C LYS A 34 -26.38 -11.20 10.30
N LEU A 35 -27.70 -11.06 10.20
CA LEU A 35 -28.46 -11.39 8.99
C LEU A 35 -28.22 -10.38 7.87
N GLN A 36 -28.11 -9.09 8.19
CA GLN A 36 -27.72 -8.08 7.22
C GLN A 36 -26.27 -8.29 6.77
N MET A 37 -25.34 -8.61 7.67
CA MET A 37 -23.96 -8.98 7.31
C MET A 37 -23.87 -10.23 6.45
N PHE A 38 -24.73 -11.23 6.66
CA PHE A 38 -24.78 -12.42 5.81
C PHE A 38 -25.31 -12.09 4.41
N TRP A 39 -26.33 -11.24 4.30
CA TRP A 39 -26.83 -10.77 3.01
C TRP A 39 -25.85 -9.83 2.29
N TRP A 40 -25.07 -9.04 3.02
CA TRP A 40 -23.98 -8.20 2.48
C TRP A 40 -22.80 -9.03 1.98
N ALA A 41 -22.42 -10.07 2.72
CA ALA A 41 -21.44 -11.04 2.24
C ALA A 41 -21.94 -11.72 0.96
N VAL A 42 -23.18 -12.23 0.94
CA VAL A 42 -23.71 -12.97 -0.22
C VAL A 42 -23.99 -12.08 -1.44
N ALA A 43 -24.43 -10.83 -1.25
CA ALA A 43 -24.64 -9.88 -2.34
C ALA A 43 -23.32 -9.27 -2.87
N GLY A 44 -22.36 -8.96 -1.99
CA GLY A 44 -21.02 -8.50 -2.37
C GLY A 44 -20.14 -9.60 -2.99
N ILE A 45 -20.49 -10.89 -2.77
CA ILE A 45 -19.87 -12.03 -3.45
C ILE A 45 -20.36 -12.17 -4.91
N LEU A 46 -21.50 -11.57 -5.30
CA LEU A 46 -22.10 -11.73 -6.63
C LEU A 46 -21.81 -10.59 -7.61
N GLU A 47 -21.45 -9.39 -7.12
CA GLU A 47 -20.76 -8.38 -7.91
C GLU A 47 -19.38 -8.21 -7.32
N ALA A 48 -18.39 -8.90 -7.90
CA ALA A 48 -16.99 -8.55 -7.66
C ALA A 48 -16.82 -7.07 -8.04
N PHE A 49 -16.86 -6.19 -7.04
CA PHE A 49 -16.51 -4.79 -7.18
C PHE A 49 -15.06 -4.76 -7.67
N GLU A 50 -14.84 -4.63 -8.98
CA GLU A 50 -13.53 -4.44 -9.61
C GLU A 50 -12.98 -3.04 -9.30
N SER A 51 -12.96 -2.67 -8.03
CA SER A 51 -12.44 -1.39 -7.61
C SER A 51 -10.91 -1.46 -7.59
N ARG A 52 -10.30 -0.77 -8.54
CA ARG A 52 -8.86 -0.52 -8.57
C ARG A 52 -8.43 0.57 -7.58
N ARG A 53 -9.24 0.83 -6.54
CA ARG A 53 -8.99 1.86 -5.52
C ARG A 53 -8.21 1.34 -4.31
N VAL A 54 -8.11 0.02 -4.16
CA VAL A 54 -7.35 -0.62 -3.07
C VAL A 54 -6.10 -1.27 -3.65
N HIS A 55 -4.96 -0.82 -3.16
CA HIS A 55 -3.63 -1.24 -3.60
C HIS A 55 -2.95 -2.04 -2.48
N ALA A 56 -2.08 -2.99 -2.79
CA ALA A 56 -1.28 -3.71 -1.78
C ALA A 56 0.20 -3.77 -2.18
N PHE A 57 1.08 -3.38 -1.25
CA PHE A 57 2.53 -3.56 -1.43
C PHE A 57 2.87 -5.04 -1.45
N PHE A 58 3.69 -5.44 -2.44
CA PHE A 58 3.95 -6.84 -2.76
C PHE A 58 5.43 -7.03 -3.09
N TYR A 59 6.03 -8.06 -2.48
CA TYR A 59 7.47 -8.31 -2.50
C TYR A 59 7.79 -9.61 -3.25
N LEU A 60 8.77 -9.52 -4.14
CA LEU A 60 9.16 -10.58 -5.09
C LEU A 60 10.53 -11.20 -4.76
N TRP A 61 11.01 -11.03 -3.54
CA TRP A 61 12.39 -11.34 -3.18
C TRP A 61 12.58 -12.68 -2.44
N TYR A 62 11.52 -13.49 -2.35
CA TYR A 62 11.56 -14.79 -1.68
C TYR A 62 12.02 -15.89 -2.62
N GLY A 63 12.89 -16.77 -2.15
CA GLY A 63 13.49 -17.82 -2.98
C GLY A 63 13.86 -19.08 -2.21
N THR A 64 13.82 -20.22 -2.89
CA THR A 64 14.05 -21.57 -2.37
C THR A 64 15.21 -22.24 -3.09
N PRO A 65 16.03 -23.08 -2.44
CA PRO A 65 17.14 -23.79 -3.11
C PRO A 65 16.73 -24.54 -4.37
N GLU A 66 15.52 -25.13 -4.39
CA GLU A 66 15.02 -25.95 -5.48
C GLU A 66 14.74 -25.15 -6.76
N VAL A 67 14.32 -23.89 -6.63
CA VAL A 67 13.93 -23.01 -7.74
C VAL A 67 15.01 -21.97 -8.05
N ASP A 68 15.65 -21.44 -7.01
CA ASP A 68 16.52 -20.28 -7.06
C ASP A 68 18.00 -20.63 -6.84
N GLY A 69 18.31 -21.90 -6.57
CA GLY A 69 19.65 -22.40 -6.27
C GLY A 69 20.15 -22.09 -4.85
N GLN A 70 19.47 -21.20 -4.13
CA GLN A 70 19.73 -20.87 -2.73
C GLN A 70 18.48 -20.27 -2.07
N TRP A 71 18.47 -20.24 -0.73
CA TRP A 71 17.50 -19.45 0.01
C TRP A 71 17.69 -17.95 -0.27
N GLN A 72 16.58 -17.26 -0.54
CA GLN A 72 16.52 -15.81 -0.66
C GLN A 72 15.46 -15.28 0.30
N HIS A 73 15.81 -14.25 1.07
CA HIS A 73 15.02 -13.62 2.14
C HIS A 73 14.57 -14.53 3.29
N TRP A 74 14.12 -15.77 3.08
CA TRP A 74 13.72 -16.65 4.18
C TRP A 74 14.84 -16.82 5.21
N ASN A 75 16.09 -16.92 4.74
CA ASN A 75 17.33 -16.95 5.49
C ASN A 75 17.90 -15.54 5.72
N HIS A 76 17.06 -14.52 5.97
CA HIS A 76 17.53 -13.15 6.17
C HIS A 76 18.58 -13.08 7.27
N GLU A 77 19.45 -12.09 7.19
CA GLU A 77 20.43 -11.81 8.24
C GLU A 77 19.90 -10.79 9.27
N VAL A 78 20.18 -10.99 10.55
CA VAL A 78 19.89 -9.96 11.56
C VAL A 78 20.70 -8.71 11.25
N LEU A 79 20.01 -7.59 11.03
CA LEU A 79 20.61 -6.36 10.56
C LEU A 79 21.39 -5.66 11.67
N PRO A 80 22.59 -5.10 11.37
CA PRO A 80 23.28 -4.25 12.32
C PRO A 80 22.45 -2.99 12.60
N HIS A 81 22.56 -2.47 13.82
CA HIS A 81 21.98 -1.17 14.13
C HIS A 81 22.56 -0.09 13.19
N TRP A 82 21.68 0.79 12.67
CA TRP A 82 22.07 1.84 11.72
C TRP A 82 23.12 2.78 12.32
N ASP A 83 22.92 3.21 13.56
CA ASP A 83 23.92 3.92 14.38
C ASP A 83 25.09 3.00 14.75
N ALA A 84 26.27 3.30 14.17
CA ALA A 84 27.50 2.54 14.37
C ALA A 84 27.91 2.43 15.86
N SER A 85 27.59 3.44 16.68
CA SER A 85 27.94 3.44 18.11
C SER A 85 27.11 2.46 18.94
N LYS A 86 25.96 2.01 18.40
CA LYS A 86 25.04 1.07 19.06
C LYS A 86 25.16 -0.36 18.54
N ARG A 87 25.86 -0.60 17.43
CA ARG A 87 25.97 -1.92 16.79
C ARG A 87 26.38 -3.03 17.75
N THR A 88 27.37 -2.78 18.61
CA THR A 88 27.87 -3.77 19.56
C THR A 88 26.90 -4.13 20.68
N ARG A 89 25.79 -3.37 20.83
CA ARG A 89 24.76 -3.62 21.85
C ARG A 89 23.70 -4.61 21.40
N PHE A 90 23.64 -4.93 20.12
CA PHE A 90 22.61 -5.78 19.54
C PHE A 90 23.24 -6.91 18.72
N PRO A 91 22.71 -8.14 18.83
CA PRO A 91 23.10 -9.22 17.92
C PRO A 91 22.81 -8.80 16.47
N SER A 92 23.73 -9.13 15.56
CA SER A 92 23.64 -8.85 14.13
C SER A 92 24.52 -9.83 13.36
N MET A 93 24.38 -9.86 12.04
CA MET A 93 25.12 -10.76 11.16
C MET A 93 24.88 -12.25 11.43
N ILE A 94 23.72 -12.56 12.01
CA ILE A 94 23.25 -13.93 12.28
C ILE A 94 22.23 -14.28 11.20
N ARG A 95 22.43 -15.41 10.53
CA ARG A 95 21.57 -15.86 9.44
C ARG A 95 20.58 -16.91 9.93
N PHE A 96 19.31 -16.73 9.60
CA PHE A 96 18.26 -17.72 9.89
C PHE A 96 18.42 -18.99 9.03
N ASN A 97 17.84 -20.11 9.48
CA ASN A 97 17.96 -21.45 8.89
C ASN A 97 16.60 -21.99 8.36
N PRO A 98 16.15 -21.59 7.16
CA PRO A 98 14.93 -22.13 6.57
C PRO A 98 15.07 -23.61 6.18
N PRO A 99 13.95 -24.36 6.09
CA PRO A 99 12.58 -23.87 6.25
C PRO A 99 12.11 -23.82 7.72
N GLU A 100 12.93 -24.23 8.69
CA GLU A 100 12.46 -24.45 10.06
C GLU A 100 12.61 -23.25 11.00
N ASP A 101 13.60 -22.39 10.75
CA ASP A 101 13.81 -21.13 11.44
C ASP A 101 13.94 -20.01 10.43
N VAL A 102 12.87 -19.24 10.24
CA VAL A 102 12.81 -18.11 9.30
C VAL A 102 12.77 -16.79 10.04
N HIS A 103 13.21 -15.74 9.34
CA HIS A 103 13.36 -14.39 9.87
C HIS A 103 12.04 -13.67 10.22
N SER A 104 10.88 -14.23 9.88
CA SER A 104 9.58 -13.64 10.13
C SER A 104 8.99 -14.03 11.50
N PRO A 105 8.28 -13.14 12.20
CA PRO A 105 7.52 -13.51 13.41
C PRO A 105 6.38 -14.49 13.11
N PHE A 106 5.84 -14.50 11.90
CA PHE A 106 4.78 -15.42 11.46
C PHE A 106 5.35 -16.49 10.52
N TYR A 107 4.59 -17.57 10.30
CA TYR A 107 4.95 -18.59 9.31
C TYR A 107 3.92 -18.65 8.17
N PRO A 108 4.34 -18.57 6.89
CA PRO A 108 3.41 -18.63 5.76
C PRO A 108 2.67 -19.96 5.70
N MET A 109 1.36 -19.93 5.42
CA MET A 109 0.55 -21.13 5.19
C MET A 109 1.09 -21.97 4.03
N ARG A 110 1.70 -21.33 3.02
CA ARG A 110 2.33 -21.97 1.86
C ARG A 110 3.73 -22.51 2.15
N GLY A 111 4.24 -22.33 3.36
CA GLY A 111 5.65 -22.55 3.69
C GLY A 111 6.57 -21.54 2.98
N CYS A 112 7.88 -21.80 3.05
CA CYS A 112 8.87 -21.00 2.33
C CYS A 112 8.73 -21.23 0.82
N TYR A 113 8.24 -20.23 0.10
CA TYR A 113 8.01 -20.28 -1.34
C TYR A 113 9.05 -19.49 -2.14
N SER A 114 9.09 -19.72 -3.45
CA SER A 114 9.84 -18.90 -4.40
C SER A 114 8.91 -17.94 -5.14
N SER A 115 9.26 -16.66 -5.18
CA SER A 115 8.59 -15.64 -5.99
C SER A 115 8.77 -15.86 -7.51
N ARG A 116 9.68 -16.75 -7.93
CA ARG A 116 9.79 -17.20 -9.34
C ARG A 116 8.74 -18.23 -9.73
N ASN A 117 8.06 -18.83 -8.76
CA ASN A 117 7.05 -19.84 -9.05
C ASN A 117 5.75 -19.17 -9.53
N ARG A 118 5.50 -19.27 -10.85
CA ARG A 118 4.29 -18.72 -11.49
C ARG A 118 2.99 -19.18 -10.82
N SER A 119 2.92 -20.42 -10.34
CA SER A 119 1.72 -20.93 -9.65
C SER A 119 1.51 -20.24 -8.31
N VAL A 120 2.60 -19.93 -7.57
CA VAL A 120 2.52 -19.18 -6.32
C VAL A 120 2.00 -17.78 -6.60
N ILE A 121 2.63 -17.04 -7.53
CA ILE A 121 2.17 -15.69 -7.90
C ILE A 121 0.70 -15.70 -8.37
N THR A 122 0.30 -16.70 -9.15
CA THR A 122 -1.10 -16.82 -9.62
C THR A 122 -2.07 -16.93 -8.45
N GLN A 123 -1.79 -17.82 -7.49
CA GLN A 123 -2.65 -17.99 -6.32
C GLN A 123 -2.68 -16.73 -5.44
N GLN A 124 -1.53 -16.08 -5.24
CA GLN A 124 -1.43 -14.86 -4.45
C GLN A 124 -2.25 -13.71 -5.08
N LEU A 125 -2.16 -13.53 -6.41
CA LEU A 125 -2.96 -12.52 -7.10
C LEU A 125 -4.46 -12.87 -7.12
N GLN A 126 -4.83 -14.15 -7.24
CA GLN A 126 -6.23 -14.57 -7.12
C GLN A 126 -6.80 -14.25 -5.74
N GLU A 127 -6.07 -14.57 -4.66
CA GLU A 127 -6.47 -14.24 -3.29
C GLU A 127 -6.66 -12.74 -3.08
N LEU A 128 -5.74 -11.93 -3.59
CA LEU A 128 -5.85 -10.46 -3.54
C LEU A 128 -7.11 -9.96 -4.27
N LYS A 129 -7.35 -10.44 -5.49
CA LYS A 129 -8.53 -10.07 -6.29
C LYS A 129 -9.83 -10.46 -5.59
N GLU A 130 -9.92 -11.70 -5.11
CA GLU A 130 -11.10 -12.23 -4.42
C GLU A 130 -11.41 -11.46 -3.14
N ASN A 131 -10.42 -10.78 -2.55
CA ASN A 131 -10.56 -9.98 -1.34
C ASN A 131 -10.58 -8.46 -1.61
N GLY A 132 -10.95 -8.07 -2.83
CA GLY A 132 -11.24 -6.67 -3.18
C GLY A 132 -10.02 -5.79 -3.36
N ILE A 133 -8.83 -6.36 -3.59
CA ILE A 133 -7.62 -5.61 -3.94
C ILE A 133 -7.46 -5.66 -5.46
N GLY A 134 -7.46 -4.51 -6.11
CA GLY A 134 -7.39 -4.41 -7.57
C GLY A 134 -6.00 -4.17 -8.15
N VAL A 135 -5.05 -3.73 -7.31
CA VAL A 135 -3.70 -3.35 -7.74
C VAL A 135 -2.65 -3.91 -6.79
N VAL A 136 -1.66 -4.64 -7.31
CA VAL A 136 -0.42 -4.92 -6.58
C VAL A 136 0.62 -3.86 -6.89
N VAL A 137 1.34 -3.43 -5.86
CA VAL A 137 2.38 -2.42 -5.92
C VAL A 137 3.71 -3.12 -5.68
N LEU A 138 4.42 -3.46 -6.75
CA LEU A 138 5.61 -4.32 -6.69
C LEU A 138 6.84 -3.53 -6.24
N SER A 139 7.50 -4.01 -5.20
CA SER A 139 8.82 -3.52 -4.79
C SER A 139 9.83 -3.74 -5.93
N TRP A 140 10.42 -2.66 -6.42
CA TRP A 140 11.36 -2.64 -7.54
C TRP A 140 12.71 -2.07 -7.11
N SER A 141 13.74 -2.91 -7.18
CA SER A 141 15.07 -2.65 -6.62
C SER A 141 16.01 -1.81 -7.51
N GLY A 142 15.58 -1.40 -8.70
CA GLY A 142 16.39 -0.67 -9.68
C GLY A 142 16.74 -1.47 -10.94
N ARG A 143 17.31 -0.79 -11.94
CA ARG A 143 17.54 -1.35 -13.28
C ARG A 143 18.65 -2.42 -13.33
N PRO A 144 18.52 -3.43 -14.20
CA PRO A 144 19.49 -4.52 -14.31
C PRO A 144 20.91 -4.09 -14.76
N ASP A 145 21.04 -2.96 -15.46
CA ASP A 145 22.29 -2.42 -15.98
C ASP A 145 23.13 -1.62 -14.97
N LEU A 146 22.56 -1.25 -13.83
CA LEU A 146 23.25 -0.49 -12.80
C LEU A 146 23.81 -1.38 -11.67
N PRO A 147 25.06 -1.16 -11.22
CA PRO A 147 25.56 -1.78 -10.00
C PRO A 147 24.84 -1.21 -8.77
N GLY A 148 24.68 -2.02 -7.72
CA GLY A 148 24.09 -1.57 -6.45
C GLY A 148 22.56 -1.45 -6.44
N THR A 149 21.88 -1.82 -7.53
CA THR A 149 20.41 -1.88 -7.59
C THR A 149 19.90 -3.26 -7.16
N HIS A 150 19.94 -3.50 -5.86
CA HIS A 150 19.42 -4.68 -5.20
C HIS A 150 18.97 -4.29 -3.80
N ASP A 151 18.17 -5.13 -3.16
CA ASP A 151 17.81 -4.94 -1.75
C ASP A 151 19.01 -5.22 -0.82
N THR A 152 18.83 -5.09 0.49
CA THR A 152 19.92 -5.35 1.46
C THR A 152 20.42 -6.80 1.48
N GLN A 153 19.65 -7.76 0.92
CA GLN A 153 20.04 -9.16 0.78
C GLN A 153 20.63 -9.51 -0.60
N GLY A 154 20.82 -8.52 -1.49
CA GLY A 154 21.41 -8.72 -2.81
C GLY A 154 20.44 -9.21 -3.88
N ILE A 155 19.14 -9.17 -3.62
CA ILE A 155 18.08 -9.63 -4.52
C ILE A 155 17.66 -8.49 -5.45
N ARG A 156 17.51 -8.82 -6.74
CA ARG A 156 17.00 -7.93 -7.78
C ARG A 156 15.62 -8.42 -8.18
N THR A 157 14.65 -7.51 -8.28
CA THR A 157 13.26 -7.87 -8.59
C THR A 157 12.83 -7.56 -10.02
N ASP A 158 13.65 -6.85 -10.80
CA ASP A 158 13.31 -6.42 -12.17
C ASP A 158 12.97 -7.58 -13.12
N ASP A 159 13.67 -8.71 -12.97
CA ASP A 159 13.52 -9.88 -13.85
C ASP A 159 12.21 -10.65 -13.61
N LEU A 160 11.49 -10.35 -12.52
CA LEU A 160 10.19 -10.96 -12.20
C LEU A 160 9.01 -10.08 -12.56
N ILE A 161 9.22 -8.80 -12.91
CA ILE A 161 8.13 -7.86 -13.21
C ILE A 161 7.29 -8.35 -14.40
N GLU A 162 7.92 -8.82 -15.48
CA GLU A 162 7.21 -9.33 -16.67
C GLU A 162 6.37 -10.58 -16.33
N LEU A 163 6.90 -11.50 -15.53
CA LEU A 163 6.16 -12.67 -15.06
C LEU A 163 4.90 -12.25 -14.30
N VAL A 164 5.00 -11.28 -13.38
CA VAL A 164 3.86 -10.82 -12.59
C VAL A 164 2.86 -10.08 -13.45
N LEU A 165 3.31 -9.28 -14.42
CA LEU A 165 2.45 -8.61 -15.39
C LEU A 165 1.62 -9.61 -16.20
N ASP A 166 2.25 -10.67 -16.73
CA ASP A 166 1.55 -11.75 -17.44
C ASP A 166 0.47 -12.40 -16.55
N VAL A 167 0.84 -12.74 -15.31
CA VAL A 167 -0.09 -13.39 -14.38
C VAL A 167 -1.24 -12.43 -14.05
N ALA A 168 -0.94 -11.17 -13.74
CA ALA A 168 -1.92 -10.15 -13.43
C ALA A 168 -2.90 -9.93 -14.60
N GLN A 169 -2.43 -9.94 -15.85
CA GLN A 169 -3.33 -9.89 -17.01
C GLN A 169 -4.28 -11.10 -17.05
N ASN A 170 -3.77 -12.30 -16.80
CA ASN A 170 -4.57 -13.53 -16.86
C ASN A 170 -5.62 -13.63 -15.75
N VAL A 171 -5.35 -13.04 -14.59
CA VAL A 171 -6.31 -13.01 -13.47
C VAL A 171 -7.10 -11.70 -13.40
N ASP A 172 -6.87 -10.79 -14.35
CA ASP A 172 -7.44 -9.44 -14.39
C ASP A 172 -7.23 -8.66 -13.08
N MET A 173 -5.96 -8.50 -12.74
CA MET A 173 -5.43 -7.56 -11.76
C MET A 173 -4.56 -6.52 -12.46
N LYS A 174 -4.28 -5.41 -11.76
CA LYS A 174 -3.33 -4.40 -12.22
C LYS A 174 -2.07 -4.36 -11.37
N VAL A 175 -1.01 -3.80 -11.96
CA VAL A 175 0.33 -3.69 -11.37
C VAL A 175 0.77 -2.24 -11.37
N SER A 176 1.23 -1.75 -10.23
CA SER A 176 1.98 -0.50 -10.06
C SER A 176 3.37 -0.85 -9.52
N LEU A 177 4.30 0.09 -9.56
CA LEU A 177 5.69 -0.14 -9.17
C LEU A 177 6.09 0.79 -8.03
N HIS A 178 6.84 0.23 -7.07
CA HIS A 178 7.36 0.89 -5.90
C HIS A 178 8.87 0.94 -5.97
N LEU A 179 9.39 2.11 -6.35
CA LEU A 179 10.80 2.34 -6.57
C LEU A 179 11.50 2.45 -5.21
N GLU A 180 12.23 1.39 -4.88
CA GLU A 180 13.01 1.28 -3.65
C GLU A 180 14.24 2.22 -3.67
N PRO A 181 14.80 2.57 -2.51
CA PRO A 181 16.08 3.23 -2.44
C PRO A 181 17.20 2.26 -2.82
N TYR A 182 18.09 2.74 -3.68
CA TYR A 182 19.37 2.12 -3.97
C TYR A 182 20.50 3.11 -3.68
N GLU A 183 21.73 2.61 -3.67
CA GLU A 183 22.91 3.42 -3.37
C GLU A 183 23.03 4.61 -4.32
N ASN A 184 23.28 5.81 -3.79
CA ASN A 184 23.45 7.04 -4.57
C ASN A 184 22.26 7.43 -5.47
N ARG A 185 21.03 6.99 -5.14
CA ARG A 185 19.81 7.40 -5.86
C ARG A 185 19.63 8.93 -5.83
N THR A 186 19.38 9.51 -7.00
CA THR A 186 19.10 10.94 -7.23
C THR A 186 17.77 11.10 -7.98
N ALA A 187 17.28 12.35 -8.14
CA ALA A 187 16.08 12.54 -8.96
C ALA A 187 16.35 12.16 -10.43
N PHE A 188 17.56 12.41 -10.92
CA PHE A 188 17.96 12.09 -12.30
C PHE A 188 18.10 10.58 -12.54
N SER A 189 18.60 9.82 -11.57
CA SER A 189 18.61 8.36 -11.69
C SER A 189 17.19 7.80 -11.66
N VAL A 190 16.30 8.34 -10.82
CA VAL A 190 14.87 7.97 -10.82
C VAL A 190 14.19 8.34 -12.14
N ARG A 191 14.54 9.48 -12.75
CA ARG A 191 14.08 9.82 -14.12
C ARG A 191 14.46 8.72 -15.11
N GLU A 192 15.70 8.27 -15.11
CA GLU A 192 16.18 7.21 -16.00
C GLU A 192 15.47 5.87 -15.72
N ASP A 193 15.20 5.58 -14.45
CA ASP A 193 14.39 4.43 -14.05
C ASP A 193 12.98 4.51 -14.64
N LEU A 194 12.31 5.66 -14.54
CA LEU A 194 10.97 5.86 -15.11
C LEU A 194 10.97 5.75 -16.63
N VAL A 195 12.01 6.22 -17.32
CA VAL A 195 12.18 6.01 -18.77
C VAL A 195 12.28 4.53 -19.09
N TYR A 196 13.15 3.79 -18.39
CA TYR A 196 13.31 2.35 -18.57
C TYR A 196 12.01 1.58 -18.32
N LEU A 197 11.33 1.86 -17.21
CA LEU A 197 10.05 1.23 -16.85
C LEU A 197 8.97 1.56 -17.88
N ALA A 198 8.95 2.78 -18.40
CA ALA A 198 8.02 3.18 -19.43
C ALA A 198 8.25 2.41 -20.74
N GLU A 199 9.50 2.31 -21.20
CA GLU A 199 9.88 1.60 -22.41
C GLU A 199 9.60 0.10 -22.32
N LYS A 200 9.90 -0.52 -21.16
CA LYS A 200 9.82 -1.97 -20.99
C LYS A 200 8.43 -2.46 -20.65
N PHE A 201 7.69 -1.73 -19.80
CA PHE A 201 6.50 -2.28 -19.14
C PHE A 201 5.23 -1.45 -19.34
N SER A 202 5.31 -0.13 -19.58
CA SER A 202 4.09 0.72 -19.48
C SER A 202 2.97 0.35 -20.45
N THR A 203 3.29 -0.22 -21.61
CA THR A 203 2.29 -0.64 -22.62
C THR A 203 1.62 -1.97 -22.27
N HIS A 204 2.10 -2.69 -21.26
CA HIS A 204 1.52 -3.96 -20.84
C HIS A 204 0.08 -3.74 -20.31
N PRO A 205 -0.93 -4.54 -20.73
CA PRO A 205 -2.33 -4.35 -20.35
C PRO A 205 -2.62 -4.42 -18.85
N ALA A 206 -1.77 -5.12 -18.10
CA ALA A 206 -1.85 -5.21 -16.64
C ALA A 206 -1.23 -4.01 -15.91
N MET A 207 -0.50 -3.11 -16.57
CA MET A 207 -0.02 -1.90 -15.88
C MET A 207 -1.22 -1.05 -15.43
N PHE A 208 -1.22 -0.67 -14.16
CA PHE A 208 -2.23 0.23 -13.61
C PHE A 208 -2.03 1.63 -14.19
N ARG A 209 -3.14 2.23 -14.62
CA ARG A 209 -3.19 3.59 -15.14
C ARG A 209 -4.26 4.37 -14.40
N MET A 210 -3.95 5.61 -14.06
CA MET A 210 -4.85 6.53 -13.39
C MET A 210 -6.08 6.78 -14.27
N PRO A 211 -7.32 6.57 -13.79
CA PRO A 211 -8.52 6.74 -14.62
C PRO A 211 -8.67 8.14 -15.24
N SER A 212 -8.19 9.17 -14.55
CA SER A 212 -8.31 10.57 -14.96
C SER A 212 -7.32 11.00 -16.04
N THR A 213 -6.12 10.42 -16.06
CA THR A 213 -5.04 10.83 -16.98
C THR A 213 -4.57 9.76 -17.95
N ASP A 214 -4.93 8.50 -17.70
CA ASP A 214 -4.40 7.32 -18.38
C ASP A 214 -2.86 7.18 -18.26
N LEU A 215 -2.27 7.75 -17.19
CA LEU A 215 -0.85 7.67 -16.89
C LEU A 215 -0.55 6.54 -15.88
N PRO A 216 0.59 5.83 -15.99
CA PRO A 216 1.00 4.86 -14.97
C PRO A 216 1.17 5.52 -13.60
N LEU A 217 0.88 4.79 -12.51
CA LEU A 217 1.15 5.22 -11.14
C LEU A 217 2.47 4.62 -10.64
N TYR A 218 3.34 5.44 -10.07
CA TYR A 218 4.61 5.04 -9.48
C TYR A 218 4.73 5.54 -8.04
N TYR A 219 5.15 4.67 -7.14
CA TYR A 219 5.45 5.00 -5.74
C TYR A 219 6.95 5.17 -5.59
N VAL A 220 7.43 6.26 -5.00
CA VAL A 220 8.86 6.47 -4.72
C VAL A 220 9.07 6.36 -3.20
N TYR A 221 9.64 5.24 -2.74
CA TYR A 221 9.99 5.05 -1.32
C TYR A 221 11.11 5.98 -0.93
N ASP A 222 11.14 6.48 0.32
CA ASP A 222 12.21 7.34 0.82
C ASP A 222 12.51 8.57 -0.06
N SER A 223 11.50 9.13 -0.73
CA SER A 223 11.65 10.24 -1.68
C SER A 223 12.27 11.50 -1.06
N TYR A 224 12.10 11.68 0.25
CA TYR A 224 12.66 12.79 1.04
C TYR A 224 14.19 12.75 1.16
N ARG A 225 14.85 11.64 0.80
CA ARG A 225 16.32 11.53 0.80
C ARG A 225 16.97 12.28 -0.37
N VAL A 226 16.17 12.67 -1.37
CA VAL A 226 16.60 13.43 -2.54
C VAL A 226 16.09 14.87 -2.43
N PRO A 227 16.93 15.89 -2.63
CA PRO A 227 16.53 17.30 -2.44
C PRO A 227 15.42 17.76 -3.39
N VAL A 228 14.54 18.64 -2.89
CA VAL A 228 13.48 19.31 -3.67
C VAL A 228 14.03 19.95 -4.95
N SER A 229 15.23 20.55 -4.88
CA SER A 229 15.87 21.21 -6.03
C SER A 229 16.14 20.27 -7.21
N GLU A 230 16.40 19.00 -6.94
CA GLU A 230 16.58 17.98 -7.98
C GLU A 230 15.24 17.48 -8.50
N TRP A 231 14.29 17.17 -7.61
CA TRP A 231 12.96 16.72 -8.02
C TRP A 231 12.26 17.72 -8.92
N ILE A 232 12.41 19.03 -8.65
CA ILE A 232 11.89 20.08 -9.52
C ILE A 232 12.37 19.92 -10.96
N GLN A 233 13.62 19.50 -11.20
CA GLN A 233 14.14 19.34 -12.57
C GLN A 233 13.48 18.21 -13.34
N VAL A 234 12.95 17.20 -12.64
CA VAL A 234 12.42 15.96 -13.22
C VAL A 234 10.90 15.94 -13.26
N LEU A 235 10.24 16.45 -12.21
CA LEU A 235 8.79 16.30 -12.02
C LEU A 235 8.00 17.58 -12.31
N ARG A 236 8.63 18.74 -12.48
CA ARG A 236 7.93 19.95 -12.98
C ARG A 236 7.99 20.04 -14.50
N PRO A 237 6.91 20.51 -15.16
CA PRO A 237 6.94 20.79 -16.59
C PRO A 237 7.94 21.91 -16.92
N ASN A 238 8.30 22.04 -18.19
CA ASN A 238 9.20 23.09 -18.70
C ASN A 238 10.61 23.06 -18.08
N ARG A 239 11.11 21.87 -17.74
CA ARG A 239 12.50 21.64 -17.31
C ARG A 239 13.23 20.76 -18.33
N PRO A 240 14.54 20.96 -18.56
CA PRO A 240 15.28 20.14 -19.52
C PRO A 240 15.26 18.63 -19.22
N GLN A 241 15.16 18.27 -17.94
CA GLN A 241 15.17 16.88 -17.48
C GLN A 241 13.77 16.35 -17.15
N THR A 242 12.71 17.08 -17.52
CA THR A 242 11.35 16.69 -17.13
C THR A 242 10.90 15.38 -17.79
N ILE A 243 10.16 14.56 -17.05
CA ILE A 243 9.38 13.44 -17.63
C ILE A 243 8.01 13.90 -18.14
N ARG A 244 7.55 15.08 -17.73
CA ARG A 244 6.19 15.57 -18.01
C ARG A 244 5.97 15.79 -19.50
N GLY A 245 4.89 15.24 -20.05
CA GLY A 245 4.57 15.29 -21.47
C GLY A 245 5.46 14.41 -22.38
N THR A 246 6.31 13.56 -21.79
CA THR A 246 7.14 12.57 -22.52
C THR A 246 6.49 11.18 -22.50
N SER A 247 7.09 10.19 -23.15
CA SER A 247 6.66 8.78 -23.04
C SER A 247 6.84 8.20 -21.63
N ALA A 248 7.69 8.82 -20.80
CA ALA A 248 7.97 8.42 -19.43
C ALA A 248 7.08 9.16 -18.39
N ASP A 249 6.09 9.94 -18.83
CA ASP A 249 5.18 10.62 -17.91
C ASP A 249 4.35 9.61 -17.09
N GLY A 250 4.01 9.98 -15.87
CA GLY A 250 3.40 9.12 -14.88
C GLY A 250 2.82 9.91 -13.72
N CYS A 251 1.82 9.37 -13.03
CA CYS A 251 1.46 9.86 -11.71
C CYS A 251 2.53 9.35 -10.71
N VAL A 252 3.33 10.25 -10.14
CA VAL A 252 4.43 9.91 -9.23
C VAL A 252 4.06 10.36 -7.83
N VAL A 253 3.99 9.43 -6.88
CA VAL A 253 3.68 9.71 -5.47
C VAL A 253 4.90 9.47 -4.57
N GLY A 254 5.18 10.44 -3.70
CA GLY A 254 6.29 10.38 -2.75
C GLY A 254 5.86 9.98 -1.34
N LEU A 255 6.82 9.62 -0.50
CA LEU A 255 6.56 9.21 0.88
C LEU A 255 6.42 10.44 1.80
N TRP A 256 5.24 10.64 2.38
CA TRP A 256 5.01 11.69 3.38
C TRP A 256 5.39 11.18 4.77
N LEU A 257 6.67 11.31 5.14
CA LEU A 257 7.19 10.90 6.45
C LEU A 257 6.82 11.90 7.57
N ASP A 258 7.26 13.16 7.46
CA ASP A 258 7.14 14.20 8.47
C ASP A 258 6.17 15.31 8.07
N SER A 259 5.75 16.14 9.03
CA SER A 259 4.72 17.17 8.83
C SER A 259 5.00 18.14 7.68
N HIS A 260 6.26 18.50 7.47
CA HIS A 260 6.69 19.43 6.43
C HIS A 260 6.80 18.80 5.02
N HIS A 261 6.93 17.47 4.91
CA HIS A 261 7.13 16.81 3.62
C HIS A 261 5.95 16.99 2.66
N GLY A 262 4.72 17.22 3.14
CA GLY A 262 3.59 17.52 2.26
C GLY A 262 3.84 18.76 1.39
N HIS A 263 4.44 19.81 1.95
CA HIS A 263 4.82 21.00 1.20
C HIS A 263 5.98 20.70 0.25
N GLU A 264 7.01 19.99 0.72
CA GLU A 264 8.18 19.66 -0.11
C GLU A 264 7.83 18.78 -1.30
N LEU A 265 6.93 17.81 -1.14
CA LEU A 265 6.45 16.95 -2.23
C LEU A 265 5.67 17.76 -3.27
N VAL A 266 4.78 18.66 -2.82
CA VAL A 266 4.07 19.60 -3.70
C VAL A 266 5.07 20.48 -4.44
N ASP A 267 6.04 21.08 -3.75
CA ASP A 267 7.04 21.97 -4.33
C ASP A 267 7.91 21.24 -5.37
N SER A 268 8.33 20.01 -5.04
CA SER A 268 9.08 19.08 -5.89
C SER A 268 8.37 18.73 -7.20
N GLY A 269 7.03 18.80 -7.23
CA GLY A 269 6.23 18.45 -8.41
C GLY A 269 5.74 17.01 -8.44
N PHE A 270 5.74 16.31 -7.29
CA PHE A 270 5.02 15.04 -7.16
C PHE A 270 3.52 15.26 -7.40
N ASP A 271 2.85 14.24 -7.89
CA ASP A 271 1.40 14.28 -8.14
C ASP A 271 0.60 13.92 -6.87
N GLY A 272 1.25 13.30 -5.89
CA GLY A 272 0.65 12.93 -4.62
C GLY A 272 1.63 12.38 -3.60
N ALA A 273 1.07 11.85 -2.52
CA ALA A 273 1.82 11.22 -1.47
C ALA A 273 1.13 10.00 -0.85
N TYR A 274 1.92 9.12 -0.26
CA TYR A 274 1.49 7.97 0.52
C TYR A 274 2.26 7.87 1.84
N THR A 275 1.85 6.97 2.75
CA THR A 275 2.37 6.96 4.15
C THR A 275 3.17 5.71 4.53
N TYR A 276 3.05 4.63 3.75
CA TYR A 276 3.72 3.33 3.88
C TYR A 276 3.58 2.63 5.24
N PHE A 277 4.19 3.11 6.31
CA PHE A 277 4.41 2.35 7.53
C PHE A 277 3.12 1.84 8.18
N ALA A 278 3.08 0.53 8.47
CA ALA A 278 1.99 -0.13 9.19
C ALA A 278 1.96 0.22 10.70
N SER A 279 2.97 0.93 11.20
CA SER A 279 3.10 1.29 12.62
C SER A 279 2.53 2.69 12.90
N ASP A 280 1.28 2.73 13.37
CA ASP A 280 0.59 3.94 13.86
C ASP A 280 1.40 4.63 14.97
N GLY A 281 1.77 5.89 14.71
CA GLY A 281 2.58 6.71 15.60
C GLY A 281 4.09 6.69 15.31
N PHE A 282 4.57 5.88 14.36
CA PHE A 282 6.00 5.81 14.02
C PHE A 282 6.50 7.12 13.38
N THR A 283 5.71 7.68 12.46
CA THR A 283 6.02 8.95 11.78
C THR A 283 4.80 9.87 11.82
N PHE A 284 4.96 11.14 11.44
CA PHE A 284 3.80 12.02 11.26
C PHE A 284 2.82 11.43 10.24
N GLY A 285 3.34 10.91 9.12
CA GLY A 285 2.54 10.33 8.04
C GLY A 285 1.83 9.03 8.42
N SER A 286 2.44 8.15 9.21
CA SER A 286 1.80 6.90 9.64
C SER A 286 0.87 7.06 10.84
N SER A 287 0.86 8.23 11.48
CA SER A 287 -0.04 8.53 12.60
C SER A 287 -1.46 8.79 12.09
N VAL A 288 -2.37 7.86 12.34
CA VAL A 288 -3.73 7.88 11.75
C VAL A 288 -4.55 9.12 12.14
N ALA A 289 -4.21 9.75 13.27
CA ALA A 289 -4.82 11.00 13.72
C ALA A 289 -4.58 12.19 12.76
N ASN A 290 -3.54 12.13 11.93
CA ASN A 290 -3.18 13.19 10.99
C ASN A 290 -3.84 13.02 9.61
N TRP A 291 -4.36 11.84 9.28
CA TRP A 291 -4.81 11.55 7.92
C TRP A 291 -5.94 12.44 7.42
N ARG A 292 -6.84 12.88 8.31
CA ARG A 292 -7.89 13.83 7.93
C ARG A 292 -7.34 15.20 7.52
N SER A 293 -6.34 15.72 8.24
CA SER A 293 -5.72 17.01 7.90
C SER A 293 -4.84 16.89 6.66
N MET A 294 -4.13 15.76 6.49
CA MET A 294 -3.36 15.45 5.28
C MET A 294 -4.27 15.35 4.05
N SER A 295 -5.40 14.63 4.15
CA SER A 295 -6.39 14.54 3.07
C SER A 295 -6.92 15.92 2.67
N LYS A 296 -7.24 16.77 3.66
CA LYS A 296 -7.66 18.15 3.43
C LYS A 296 -6.56 18.98 2.75
N PHE A 297 -5.33 18.91 3.24
CA PHE A 297 -4.18 19.60 2.63
C PHE A 297 -4.02 19.25 1.16
N SER A 298 -4.16 17.96 0.84
CA SER A 298 -4.00 17.40 -0.49
C SER A 298 -5.12 17.83 -1.43
N LEU A 299 -6.38 17.78 -0.97
CA LEU A 299 -7.54 18.24 -1.72
C LEU A 299 -7.43 19.73 -2.09
N GLU A 300 -7.03 20.58 -1.13
CA GLU A 300 -6.86 22.03 -1.36
C GLU A 300 -5.80 22.37 -2.43
N ARG A 301 -4.95 21.41 -2.79
CA ARG A 301 -3.81 21.59 -3.71
C ARG A 301 -3.93 20.77 -4.98
N ASN A 302 -5.04 20.07 -5.19
CA ASN A 302 -5.17 19.07 -6.25
C ASN A 302 -3.97 18.10 -6.26
N PHE A 303 -3.66 17.59 -5.07
CA PHE A 303 -2.58 16.64 -4.80
C PHE A 303 -3.19 15.34 -4.30
N LEU A 304 -2.69 14.19 -4.77
CA LEU A 304 -3.24 12.89 -4.39
C LEU A 304 -2.76 12.49 -2.97
N PHE A 305 -3.65 11.89 -2.17
CA PHE A 305 -3.28 11.31 -0.88
C PHE A 305 -3.74 9.85 -0.80
N ILE A 306 -2.78 8.95 -0.54
CA ILE A 306 -2.97 7.51 -0.45
C ILE A 306 -2.54 7.04 0.96
N PRO A 307 -3.43 7.04 1.96
CA PRO A 307 -3.07 6.51 3.27
C PRO A 307 -2.78 5.01 3.18
N SER A 308 -1.77 4.57 3.93
CA SER A 308 -1.34 3.18 3.99
C SER A 308 -1.76 2.52 5.30
N VAL A 309 -2.56 1.46 5.21
CA VAL A 309 -3.07 0.70 6.37
C VAL A 309 -2.32 -0.62 6.53
N GLY A 310 -2.14 -1.12 7.75
CA GLY A 310 -1.48 -2.41 8.00
C GLY A 310 -2.07 -3.17 9.18
N PRO A 311 -1.96 -4.51 9.21
CA PRO A 311 -2.62 -5.35 10.22
C PRO A 311 -1.93 -5.35 11.58
N GLY A 312 -0.67 -4.90 11.62
CA GLY A 312 0.22 -4.84 12.76
C GLY A 312 1.65 -4.65 12.27
N TYR A 313 2.62 -4.75 13.18
CA TYR A 313 4.04 -4.62 12.86
C TYR A 313 4.88 -5.36 13.89
N ASP A 314 5.82 -6.19 13.44
CA ASP A 314 6.91 -6.73 14.23
C ASP A 314 8.07 -7.16 13.32
N ASP A 315 9.20 -6.47 13.43
CA ASP A 315 10.44 -6.79 12.72
C ASP A 315 11.56 -7.23 13.67
N SER A 316 11.23 -7.51 14.93
CA SER A 316 12.21 -7.70 16.01
C SER A 316 13.17 -8.88 15.78
N LYS A 317 12.78 -9.86 14.95
CA LYS A 317 13.66 -10.96 14.53
C LYS A 317 14.84 -10.48 13.69
N ILE A 318 14.64 -9.52 12.79
CA ILE A 318 15.71 -8.96 11.93
C ILE A 318 16.26 -7.62 12.43
N ARG A 319 15.51 -6.89 13.26
CA ARG A 319 15.90 -5.63 13.89
C ARG A 319 15.60 -5.67 15.39
N PRO A 320 16.41 -6.40 16.19
CA PRO A 320 16.14 -6.61 17.63
C PRO A 320 16.09 -5.31 18.46
N TRP A 321 16.61 -4.22 17.92
CA TRP A 321 16.58 -2.88 18.51
C TRP A 321 15.29 -2.09 18.25
N ASN A 322 14.38 -2.59 17.41
CA ASN A 322 13.21 -1.85 16.92
C ASN A 322 11.88 -2.21 17.63
N ARG A 323 11.95 -2.94 18.75
CA ARG A 323 10.77 -3.45 19.50
C ARG A 323 9.77 -2.36 19.92
N GLU A 324 10.22 -1.11 20.10
CA GLU A 324 9.34 0.01 20.45
C GLU A 324 8.27 0.32 19.40
N ASN A 325 8.52 -0.07 18.14
CA ASN A 325 7.60 0.15 17.02
C ASN A 325 6.63 -1.00 16.79
N GLN A 326 6.67 -2.06 17.60
CA GLN A 326 5.76 -3.19 17.51
C GLN A 326 4.30 -2.75 17.70
N LYS A 327 3.41 -3.32 16.87
CA LYS A 327 1.96 -3.11 16.94
C LYS A 327 1.28 -4.47 16.92
N PRO A 328 0.80 -4.98 18.07
CA PRO A 328 0.10 -6.24 18.12
C PRO A 328 -1.19 -6.14 17.31
N ARG A 329 -1.52 -7.20 16.57
CA ARG A 329 -2.67 -7.18 15.67
C ARG A 329 -4.04 -7.14 16.38
N ARG A 330 -4.07 -7.55 17.66
CA ARG A 330 -5.25 -7.50 18.56
C ARG A 330 -6.52 -8.07 17.90
N ASP A 331 -6.43 -9.29 17.38
CA ASP A 331 -7.55 -10.00 16.73
C ASP A 331 -8.23 -9.17 15.62
N GLY A 332 -7.43 -8.39 14.89
CA GLY A 332 -7.88 -7.54 13.79
C GLY A 332 -8.30 -6.12 14.18
N ALA A 333 -8.47 -5.83 15.48
CA ALA A 333 -8.89 -4.51 15.95
C ALA A 333 -7.89 -3.40 15.59
N TYR A 334 -6.59 -3.73 15.49
CA TYR A 334 -5.58 -2.79 15.02
C TYR A 334 -5.80 -2.39 13.56
N TYR A 335 -5.99 -3.40 12.69
CA TYR A 335 -6.24 -3.20 11.26
C TYR A 335 -7.52 -2.39 11.02
N ASP A 336 -8.57 -2.71 11.78
CA ASP A 336 -9.84 -1.99 11.75
C ASP A 336 -9.70 -0.51 12.04
N LYS A 337 -8.93 -0.16 13.07
CA LYS A 337 -8.69 1.23 13.45
C LYS A 337 -8.01 2.00 12.32
N MET A 338 -7.01 1.40 11.67
CA MET A 338 -6.32 2.03 10.53
C MET A 338 -7.29 2.23 9.38
N TRP A 339 -8.04 1.21 8.97
CA TRP A 339 -9.04 1.33 7.90
C TRP A 339 -10.10 2.40 8.20
N GLN A 340 -10.68 2.41 9.40
CA GLN A 340 -11.66 3.43 9.81
C GLN A 340 -11.11 4.85 9.62
N SER A 341 -9.84 5.05 9.98
CA SER A 341 -9.19 6.36 9.88
C SER A 341 -8.85 6.72 8.43
N ALA A 342 -8.44 5.75 7.61
CA ALA A 342 -8.21 5.94 6.18
C ALA A 342 -9.51 6.37 5.49
N VAL A 343 -10.60 5.61 5.67
CA VAL A 343 -11.90 5.89 5.07
C VAL A 343 -12.46 7.24 5.54
N ALA A 344 -12.28 7.60 6.81
CA ALA A 344 -12.68 8.92 7.33
C ALA A 344 -11.93 10.10 6.68
N GLY A 345 -10.76 9.87 6.09
CA GLY A 345 -10.01 10.82 5.28
C GLY A 345 -10.60 11.03 3.87
N GLN A 346 -11.52 10.16 3.44
CA GLN A 346 -12.11 10.14 2.10
C GLN A 346 -11.08 10.13 0.95
N PRO A 347 -10.06 9.25 0.99
CA PRO A 347 -9.05 9.21 -0.04
C PRO A 347 -9.60 8.59 -1.35
N GLU A 348 -8.97 8.92 -2.47
CA GLU A 348 -9.27 8.26 -3.75
C GLU A 348 -8.81 6.80 -3.72
N PHE A 349 -7.59 6.57 -3.22
CA PHE A 349 -6.96 5.25 -3.09
C PHE A 349 -6.56 4.96 -1.64
N VAL A 350 -6.58 3.70 -1.25
CA VAL A 350 -5.95 3.20 -0.01
C VAL A 350 -4.90 2.18 -0.40
N SER A 351 -3.72 2.24 0.21
CA SER A 351 -2.72 1.18 0.07
C SER A 351 -2.64 0.33 1.32
N ILE A 352 -2.31 -0.95 1.16
CA ILE A 352 -2.13 -1.90 2.25
C ILE A 352 -0.64 -2.23 2.36
N THR A 353 -0.12 -2.04 3.56
CA THR A 353 1.22 -2.46 3.97
C THR A 353 1.04 -3.63 4.93
N SER A 354 1.12 -4.87 4.45
CA SER A 354 1.47 -5.29 3.08
C SER A 354 0.75 -6.59 2.70
N TYR A 355 0.89 -7.05 1.45
CA TYR A 355 0.52 -8.41 1.13
C TYR A 355 1.43 -9.41 1.85
N ASN A 356 2.75 -9.34 1.62
CA ASN A 356 3.70 -10.38 2.02
C ASN A 356 5.07 -9.86 2.52
N GLU A 357 5.14 -8.71 3.19
CA GLU A 357 6.37 -8.30 3.90
C GLU A 357 6.50 -9.07 5.22
N TRP A 358 6.96 -10.32 5.10
CA TRP A 358 7.04 -11.24 6.22
C TRP A 358 8.07 -10.79 7.27
N GLY A 359 9.15 -10.12 6.88
CA GLY A 359 10.22 -9.72 7.78
C GLY A 359 9.81 -8.65 8.79
N GLU A 360 8.77 -7.87 8.45
CA GLU A 360 8.21 -6.82 9.31
C GLU A 360 6.86 -7.20 9.94
N GLY A 361 6.40 -8.43 9.71
CA GLY A 361 5.15 -8.92 10.29
C GLY A 361 3.91 -8.13 9.85
N THR A 362 3.97 -7.44 8.71
CA THR A 362 2.88 -6.58 8.20
C THR A 362 1.97 -7.30 7.20
N GLN A 363 2.28 -8.54 6.86
CA GLN A 363 1.60 -9.31 5.83
C GLN A 363 0.12 -9.59 6.16
N ILE A 364 -0.75 -9.50 5.15
CA ILE A 364 -2.11 -10.05 5.17
C ILE A 364 -2.17 -11.44 4.53
N GLU A 365 -1.11 -11.91 3.87
CA GLU A 365 -0.99 -13.26 3.33
C GLU A 365 -1.21 -14.32 4.44
N PRO A 366 -1.90 -15.44 4.16
CA PRO A 366 -2.25 -16.42 5.18
C PRO A 366 -1.06 -16.97 5.98
N ALA A 367 -1.19 -16.95 7.30
CA ALA A 367 -0.22 -17.50 8.24
C ALA A 367 -0.81 -18.64 9.06
N VAL A 368 0.02 -19.61 9.44
CA VAL A 368 -0.38 -20.78 10.22
C VAL A 368 0.41 -20.89 11.53
N PRO A 369 -0.18 -21.51 12.57
CA PRO A 369 0.58 -21.92 13.74
C PRO A 369 1.70 -22.88 13.34
N LYS A 370 2.93 -22.57 13.77
CA LYS A 370 4.08 -23.47 13.60
C LYS A 370 4.98 -23.37 14.83
N ALA A 371 5.42 -24.52 15.32
CA ALA A 371 6.52 -24.59 16.27
C ALA A 371 7.86 -24.53 15.51
N VAL A 372 8.86 -23.90 16.12
CA VAL A 372 10.23 -23.91 15.58
C VAL A 372 10.85 -25.27 15.86
N ASP A 373 11.45 -25.89 14.85
CA ASP A 373 12.27 -27.09 15.05
C ASP A 373 13.62 -26.70 15.67
N LEU A 374 13.71 -26.83 16.99
CA LEU A 374 14.89 -26.43 17.76
C LEU A 374 16.14 -27.27 17.45
N GLU A 375 16.01 -28.43 16.80
CA GLU A 375 17.15 -29.25 16.38
C GLU A 375 17.88 -28.62 15.18
N HIS A 376 17.14 -27.97 14.29
CA HIS A 376 17.65 -27.41 13.03
C HIS A 376 17.68 -25.87 13.01
N ALA A 377 17.15 -25.23 14.04
CA ALA A 377 17.16 -23.78 14.23
C ALA A 377 18.53 -23.24 14.66
N LEU A 378 18.60 -21.92 14.85
CA LEU A 378 19.72 -21.29 15.56
C LEU A 378 19.91 -21.91 16.96
N ASP A 379 21.16 -21.97 17.43
CA ASP A 379 21.49 -22.56 18.74
C ASP A 379 20.83 -21.79 19.89
N GLU A 380 20.61 -22.48 21.02
CA GLU A 380 19.91 -21.93 22.20
C GLU A 380 20.52 -20.60 22.69
N THR A 381 21.85 -20.45 22.62
CA THR A 381 22.53 -19.22 23.07
C THR A 381 22.19 -18.06 22.15
N THR A 382 22.29 -18.27 20.84
CA THR A 382 21.90 -17.28 19.83
C THR A 382 20.43 -16.91 19.91
N ARG A 383 19.53 -17.90 20.07
CA ARG A 383 18.08 -17.64 20.22
C ARG A 383 17.77 -16.82 21.46
N ALA A 384 18.41 -17.13 22.59
CA ALA A 384 18.26 -16.37 23.83
C ALA A 384 18.75 -14.92 23.69
N GLN A 385 19.85 -14.68 22.97
CA GLN A 385 20.36 -13.33 22.71
C GLN A 385 19.41 -12.49 21.84
N LEU A 386 18.78 -13.11 20.85
CA LEU A 386 17.79 -12.47 19.99
C LEU A 386 16.41 -12.37 20.64
N GLY A 387 16.18 -13.09 21.75
CA GLY A 387 14.89 -13.21 22.41
C GLY A 387 13.84 -13.83 21.49
N LEU A 388 14.22 -14.90 20.78
CA LEU A 388 13.34 -15.63 19.88
C LEU A 388 12.49 -16.64 20.64
N GLU A 389 11.18 -16.61 20.39
CA GLU A 389 10.24 -17.60 20.89
C GLU A 389 10.40 -18.96 20.18
N SER A 390 9.87 -20.03 20.80
CA SER A 390 9.87 -21.39 20.22
C SER A 390 8.68 -21.68 19.30
N SER A 391 7.79 -20.71 19.11
CA SER A 391 6.66 -20.77 18.18
C SER A 391 6.52 -19.48 17.40
N TYR A 392 6.07 -19.58 16.16
CA TYR A 392 5.68 -18.42 15.36
C TYR A 392 4.34 -17.87 15.84
N GLU A 393 4.15 -16.57 15.70
CA GLU A 393 2.82 -15.96 15.83
C GLU A 393 1.88 -16.51 14.75
N SER A 394 0.59 -16.53 15.07
CA SER A 394 -0.47 -17.02 14.18
C SER A 394 -1.69 -16.11 14.24
N TYR A 395 -2.69 -16.41 13.42
CA TYR A 395 -3.97 -15.69 13.42
C TYR A 395 -5.02 -16.35 14.32
N GLU A 396 -4.63 -17.39 15.08
CA GLU A 396 -5.55 -18.08 15.97
C GLU A 396 -6.16 -17.13 17.01
N PRO A 397 -7.44 -17.33 17.39
CA PRO A 397 -8.30 -18.46 17.02
C PRO A 397 -9.00 -18.32 15.66
N HIS A 398 -8.65 -17.31 14.85
CA HIS A 398 -9.19 -17.15 13.50
C HIS A 398 -8.51 -18.09 12.49
N ASP A 399 -9.15 -18.25 11.34
CA ASP A 399 -8.59 -19.02 10.23
C ASP A 399 -7.39 -18.29 9.59
N PRO A 400 -6.50 -19.00 8.86
CA PRO A 400 -5.34 -18.39 8.20
C PRO A 400 -5.69 -17.25 7.23
N PHE A 401 -6.90 -17.19 6.68
CA PHE A 401 -7.35 -16.16 5.74
C PHE A 401 -8.00 -14.96 6.43
N PHE A 402 -7.97 -14.89 7.76
CA PHE A 402 -8.64 -13.85 8.54
C PHE A 402 -8.36 -12.42 8.03
N TYR A 403 -7.10 -12.07 7.75
CA TYR A 403 -6.76 -10.72 7.29
C TYR A 403 -7.19 -10.45 5.85
N LEU A 404 -7.14 -11.43 4.96
CA LEU A 404 -7.71 -11.32 3.62
C LEU A 404 -9.23 -11.09 3.69
N ASN A 405 -9.95 -11.92 4.45
CA ASN A 405 -11.39 -11.76 4.68
C ASN A 405 -11.73 -10.40 5.29
N ARG A 406 -10.87 -9.89 6.19
CA ARG A 406 -11.03 -8.57 6.79
C ARG A 406 -10.78 -7.45 5.79
N THR A 407 -9.81 -7.61 4.88
CA THR A 407 -9.59 -6.69 3.77
C THR A 407 -10.79 -6.67 2.83
N ALA A 408 -11.39 -7.83 2.51
CA ALA A 408 -12.59 -7.88 1.67
C ALA A 408 -13.73 -7.04 2.26
N TYR A 409 -13.96 -7.14 3.57
CA TYR A 409 -14.94 -6.31 4.28
C TYR A 409 -14.65 -4.81 4.13
N TRP A 410 -13.41 -4.39 4.40
CA TRP A 410 -13.05 -2.97 4.35
C TRP A 410 -12.99 -2.42 2.93
N SER A 411 -12.53 -3.21 1.97
CA SER A 411 -12.54 -2.85 0.56
C SER A 411 -13.97 -2.62 0.10
N ALA A 412 -14.88 -3.58 0.31
CA ALA A 412 -16.30 -3.41 -0.01
C ALA A 412 -16.89 -2.15 0.64
N PHE A 413 -16.63 -1.93 1.93
CA PHE A 413 -17.09 -0.73 2.62
C PHE A 413 -16.54 0.57 2.03
N PHE A 414 -15.24 0.61 1.66
CA PHE A 414 -14.57 1.79 1.11
C PHE A 414 -15.05 2.13 -0.31
N VAL A 415 -15.28 1.13 -1.15
CA VAL A 415 -15.59 1.34 -2.57
C VAL A 415 -17.04 1.76 -2.80
N GLU A 416 -17.94 1.41 -1.88
CA GLU A 416 -19.31 1.91 -1.83
C GLU A 416 -19.39 3.39 -1.43
N GLN A 417 -18.31 3.97 -0.90
CA GLN A 417 -18.30 5.37 -0.52
C GLN A 417 -18.21 6.25 -1.78
N ASP A 418 -19.26 7.05 -1.99
CA ASP A 418 -19.33 8.05 -3.05
C ASP A 418 -18.50 9.28 -2.64
N TYR A 419 -17.22 9.27 -3.00
CA TYR A 419 -16.31 10.40 -2.80
C TYR A 419 -16.14 11.18 -4.09
N ALA A 420 -16.05 12.51 -3.99
CA ALA A 420 -15.77 13.36 -5.14
C ALA A 420 -14.46 12.90 -5.79
N PRO A 421 -14.46 12.59 -7.11
CA PRO A 421 -13.26 12.10 -7.78
C PRO A 421 -12.18 13.18 -7.76
N PHE A 422 -10.94 12.75 -7.55
CA PHE A 422 -9.78 13.61 -7.70
C PHE A 422 -9.57 13.92 -9.18
N HIS A 423 -9.51 15.20 -9.54
CA HIS A 423 -9.29 15.63 -10.91
C HIS A 423 -7.79 15.83 -11.17
N HIS A 424 -7.09 14.73 -11.42
CA HIS A 424 -5.70 14.82 -11.86
C HIS A 424 -5.64 15.52 -13.23
N VAL A 425 -4.87 16.60 -13.32
CA VAL A 425 -4.69 17.35 -14.57
C VAL A 425 -3.67 16.61 -15.44
N LYS A 426 -3.98 16.39 -16.72
CA LYS A 426 -2.99 15.89 -17.68
C LYS A 426 -1.91 16.95 -17.86
N HIS A 427 -0.65 16.55 -17.77
CA HIS A 427 0.47 17.44 -18.07
C HIS A 427 0.50 17.67 -19.59
N GLU A 428 0.33 18.93 -20.02
CA GLU A 428 0.38 19.27 -21.45
C GLU A 428 1.81 19.07 -21.98
N LYS A 429 1.92 18.66 -23.26
CA LYS A 429 3.22 18.62 -23.95
C LYS A 429 3.85 20.02 -23.89
N PRO A 430 5.17 20.13 -23.67
CA PRO A 430 5.85 21.42 -23.76
C PRO A 430 5.57 22.05 -25.12
N THR A 431 4.79 23.14 -25.15
CA THR A 431 4.77 24.01 -26.31
C THR A 431 6.09 24.76 -26.28
N HIS A 432 7.04 24.38 -27.13
CA HIS A 432 8.17 25.25 -27.44
C HIS A 432 7.74 26.21 -28.55
N PRO A 433 7.37 27.47 -28.25
CA PRO A 433 7.44 28.50 -29.28
C PRO A 433 8.93 28.77 -29.53
N HIS A 434 9.37 28.53 -30.77
CA HIS A 434 10.69 28.86 -31.35
C HIS A 434 11.86 27.89 -31.10
N LEU A 435 11.85 26.79 -31.86
CA LEU A 435 13.06 26.21 -32.47
C LEU A 435 12.74 25.76 -33.91
N GLN A 436 12.17 26.68 -34.68
CA GLN A 436 12.31 26.68 -36.14
C GLN A 436 13.08 27.95 -36.49
N GLU A 437 14.17 27.76 -37.23
CA GLU A 437 15.15 28.77 -37.68
C GLU A 437 16.19 29.21 -36.64
N LEU A 438 17.28 28.44 -36.57
CA LEU A 438 18.65 28.92 -36.87
C LEU A 438 19.56 27.74 -37.23
#